data_AF-A0A370CC82-F1
#
_entry.id   AF-A0A370CC82-F1
#
_cell.length_a   1.000
_cell.length_b   1.000
_cell.length_c   1.000
_cell.angle_alpha   90.00
_cell.angle_beta   90.00
_cell.angle_gamma   90.00
#
_symmetry.space_group_name_H-M   'P 1'
#
loop_
_entity.id
_entity.type
_entity.pdbx_description
1 polymer ?
#
loop_
_entity_poly.entity_id
_entity_poly.type
_entity_poly.pdbx_seq_one_letter_code
_entity_poly.pdbx_strand_id
1 'polypeptide(L)'
;MLPSSSSSSHQHRFRLNGKPVLSQREKLIQKIEAGVQRKAHFKSRNGCAACKQKRVKCDEVKPICGKCAAKGTTAACQYSNNNNDSEQSQQTLPIYQIQPKSLTLAGINQLANTIIPAELLLHHFYTHTSNRLMGGEKRQSIYRYHMLPLSISQHSLLHAILAVSARDLLCLHRHHQDCQHGYQQIKERQKLVLSFYHHYHRFATLYKDDLLRPPSTETANLAHSNAFLMNVLVVADPASTSYSSSTSNSWVTRKAKDNIDAAFSWIKVQAIHQTILEPYWKFVPSTFWYSVFVDDHHQQKDDQEQQEPSVNTTTGIRKIIIDHLAIICAIEQTSTTTPERNVYLSAYKNLCSILTTPIPRTSRTPSAQIFGSYIKFMIELNAHFVNLLRSKDEPALLMFSIWLNRMRRLDLWWMNERAGSECAAIWEFWRAGIT
;
A
#
# COMPACT_ATOMS: atom_id res chain seq x y z
N MET A 1 -47.15 -6.49 70.76
CA MET A 1 -47.63 -5.32 70.00
C MET A 1 -47.96 -5.76 68.58
N LEU A 2 -49.23 -6.01 68.31
CA LEU A 2 -49.87 -5.81 67.00
C LEU A 2 -50.90 -4.70 67.26
N PRO A 3 -51.07 -3.73 66.34
CA PRO A 3 -52.19 -3.84 65.38
C PRO A 3 -51.83 -3.26 63.99
N SER A 4 -52.30 -3.87 62.90
CA SER A 4 -53.52 -3.55 62.12
C SER A 4 -53.27 -2.71 60.86
N SER A 5 -53.68 -3.30 59.75
CA SER A 5 -53.77 -2.78 58.38
C SER A 5 -54.87 -1.73 58.16
N SER A 6 -54.69 -0.95 57.08
CA SER A 6 -55.68 -0.12 56.33
C SER A 6 -56.09 1.21 56.99
N SER A 7 -56.28 2.34 56.31
CA SER A 7 -56.38 2.66 54.88
C SER A 7 -55.96 4.13 54.68
N SER A 8 -55.29 4.47 53.58
CA SER A 8 -55.19 5.85 53.12
C SER A 8 -55.67 5.90 51.67
N SER A 9 -56.87 6.44 51.54
CA SER A 9 -57.61 6.70 50.32
C SER A 9 -56.80 7.63 49.40
N HIS A 10 -56.37 7.11 48.24
CA HIS A 10 -55.86 7.95 47.17
C HIS A 10 -57.03 8.76 46.56
N GLN A 11 -57.23 9.98 47.07
CA GLN A 11 -58.11 10.97 46.47
C GLN A 11 -57.60 11.33 45.06
N HIS A 12 -58.33 10.90 44.03
CA HIS A 12 -58.11 11.38 42.67
C HIS A 12 -58.52 12.86 42.58
N ARG A 13 -57.55 13.75 42.36
CA ARG A 13 -57.81 15.16 42.03
C ARG A 13 -58.30 15.24 40.58
N PHE A 14 -59.58 15.58 40.41
CA PHE A 14 -60.16 15.90 39.11
C PHE A 14 -60.04 17.40 38.82
N ARG A 15 -59.86 17.79 37.56
CA ARG A 15 -60.11 19.17 37.10
C ARG A 15 -61.62 19.37 36.95
N LEU A 16 -62.11 20.62 37.08
CA LEU A 16 -63.52 21.02 36.94
C LEU A 16 -64.19 20.61 35.60
N ASN A 17 -63.45 20.05 34.64
CA ASN A 17 -63.96 19.55 33.36
C ASN A 17 -63.99 18.00 33.29
N GLY A 18 -64.01 17.31 34.43
CA GLY A 18 -64.20 15.84 34.51
C GLY A 18 -63.05 14.96 34.01
N LYS A 19 -61.88 15.53 33.67
CA LYS A 19 -60.71 14.76 33.21
C LYS A 19 -59.77 14.45 34.37
N PRO A 20 -59.34 13.18 34.54
CA PRO A 20 -58.42 12.79 35.61
C PRO A 20 -57.04 13.45 35.42
N VAL A 21 -56.43 13.90 36.51
CA VAL A 21 -55.05 14.41 36.48
C VAL A 21 -54.09 13.23 36.48
N LEU A 22 -53.60 12.88 35.29
CA LEU A 22 -52.62 11.81 35.12
C LEU A 22 -51.26 12.20 35.72
N SER A 23 -50.65 11.25 36.42
CA SER A 23 -49.27 11.29 36.87
C SER A 23 -48.30 11.30 35.69
N GLN A 24 -47.05 11.68 35.95
CA GLN A 24 -46.01 11.77 34.92
C GLN A 24 -45.71 10.41 34.26
N ARG A 25 -45.87 9.31 35.03
CA ARG A 25 -45.71 7.93 34.56
C ARG A 25 -46.85 7.51 33.64
N GLU A 26 -48.10 7.84 33.97
CA GLU A 26 -49.27 7.52 33.14
C GLU A 26 -49.27 8.29 31.82
N LYS A 27 -48.80 9.55 31.82
CA LYS A 27 -48.59 10.34 30.59
C LYS A 27 -47.54 9.73 29.66
N LEU A 28 -46.57 9.00 30.20
CA LEU A 28 -45.52 8.33 29.43
C LEU A 28 -46.06 7.06 28.77
N ILE A 29 -46.85 6.26 29.52
CA ILE A 29 -47.48 5.03 29.02
C ILE A 29 -48.47 5.36 27.89
N GLN A 30 -49.31 6.38 28.08
CA GLN A 30 -50.26 6.81 27.06
C GLN A 30 -49.59 7.35 25.78
N LYS A 31 -48.36 7.88 25.88
CA LYS A 31 -47.56 8.29 24.71
C LYS A 31 -46.95 7.11 23.96
N ILE A 32 -46.67 6.00 24.64
CA ILE A 32 -46.12 4.78 24.04
C ILE A 32 -47.23 4.00 23.34
N GLU A 33 -48.41 3.92 23.94
CA GLU A 33 -49.58 3.21 23.38
C GLU A 33 -50.23 3.94 22.20
N ALA A 34 -50.17 5.29 22.16
CA ALA A 34 -50.82 6.08 21.11
C ALA A 34 -50.06 6.12 19.76
N GLY A 35 -48.94 5.39 19.60
CA GLY A 35 -48.32 5.13 18.29
C GLY A 35 -48.06 6.37 17.42
N VAL A 36 -47.80 7.55 18.00
CA VAL A 36 -47.65 8.79 17.22
C VAL A 36 -46.27 8.83 16.57
N GLN A 37 -46.19 8.37 15.33
CA GLN A 37 -45.06 8.67 14.47
C GLN A 37 -44.95 10.19 14.29
N ARG A 38 -43.77 10.76 14.56
CA ARG A 38 -43.47 12.16 14.26
C ARG A 38 -43.58 12.37 12.74
N LYS A 39 -44.48 13.25 12.30
CA LYS A 39 -44.55 13.71 10.90
C LYS A 39 -43.14 14.12 10.43
N ALA A 40 -42.65 13.48 9.38
CA ALA A 40 -41.40 13.87 8.74
C ALA A 40 -41.54 15.29 8.18
N HIS A 41 -40.72 16.22 8.66
CA HIS A 41 -40.64 17.56 8.09
C HIS A 41 -39.71 17.56 6.88
N PHE A 42 -40.20 18.01 5.73
CA PHE A 42 -39.38 18.32 4.56
C PHE A 42 -38.42 19.47 4.91
N LYS A 43 -37.11 19.18 4.90
CA LYS A 43 -36.05 20.20 5.03
C LYS A 43 -35.96 20.96 3.72
N SER A 44 -36.03 22.29 3.77
CA SER A 44 -35.69 23.15 2.62
C SER A 44 -34.21 22.93 2.29
N ARG A 45 -33.94 22.38 1.09
CA ARG A 45 -32.57 22.10 0.62
C ARG A 45 -31.83 23.40 0.30
N ASN A 46 -32.55 24.44 -0.13
CA ASN A 46 -31.98 25.68 -0.65
C ASN A 46 -32.19 26.91 0.26
N GLY A 47 -32.60 26.74 1.51
CA GLY A 47 -32.75 27.85 2.46
C GLY A 47 -31.45 28.60 2.77
N CYS A 48 -31.57 29.88 3.14
CA CYS A 48 -30.43 30.72 3.52
C CYS A 48 -29.70 30.20 4.77
N ALA A 49 -28.44 30.61 4.94
CA ALA A 49 -27.58 30.20 6.05
C ALA A 49 -28.22 30.47 7.42
N ALA A 50 -28.80 31.65 7.64
CA ALA A 50 -29.47 32.00 8.89
C ALA A 50 -30.67 31.09 9.21
N CYS A 51 -31.51 30.75 8.22
CA CYS A 51 -32.64 29.84 8.44
C CYS A 51 -32.17 28.39 8.68
N LYS A 52 -31.11 27.96 7.99
CA LYS A 52 -30.47 26.65 8.21
C LYS A 52 -29.88 26.54 9.61
N GLN A 53 -29.14 27.54 10.07
CA GLN A 53 -28.58 27.60 11.42
C GLN A 53 -29.67 27.55 12.50
N LYS A 54 -30.77 28.28 12.28
CA LYS A 54 -31.93 28.31 13.19
C LYS A 54 -32.84 27.08 13.08
N ARG A 55 -32.54 26.14 12.16
CA ARG A 55 -33.34 24.93 11.89
C ARG A 55 -34.84 25.23 11.63
N VAL A 56 -35.13 26.33 10.93
CA VAL A 56 -36.49 26.75 10.54
C VAL A 56 -36.67 26.73 9.02
N LYS A 57 -37.90 26.52 8.54
CA LYS A 57 -38.22 26.57 7.10
C LYS A 57 -37.94 27.97 6.51
N CYS A 58 -37.14 28.05 5.46
CA CYS A 58 -36.90 29.25 4.67
C CYS A 58 -37.95 29.32 3.54
N ASP A 59 -38.34 30.54 3.18
CA ASP A 59 -39.21 30.85 2.04
C ASP A 59 -38.42 31.08 0.73
N GLU A 60 -37.09 30.99 0.77
CA GLU A 60 -36.16 30.98 -0.38
C GLU A 60 -36.20 32.23 -1.29
N VAL A 61 -36.90 33.29 -0.87
CA VAL A 61 -36.89 34.59 -1.55
C VAL A 61 -35.48 35.18 -1.50
N LYS A 62 -34.99 35.66 -2.65
CA LYS A 62 -33.70 36.32 -2.85
C LYS A 62 -33.94 37.81 -3.12
N PRO A 63 -33.06 38.73 -2.67
CA PRO A 63 -31.78 38.48 -1.99
C PRO A 63 -31.91 38.14 -0.51
N ILE A 64 -33.02 38.51 0.14
CA ILE A 64 -33.28 38.28 1.56
C ILE A 64 -34.61 37.54 1.72
N CYS A 65 -34.63 36.49 2.54
CA CYS A 65 -35.85 35.73 2.82
C CYS A 65 -36.78 36.51 3.77
N GLY A 66 -38.10 36.35 3.64
CA GLY A 66 -39.09 37.11 4.40
C GLY A 66 -38.94 36.93 5.92
N LYS A 67 -38.48 35.77 6.39
CA LYS A 67 -38.19 35.54 7.82
C LYS A 67 -36.98 36.31 8.32
N CYS A 68 -35.95 36.47 7.49
CA CYS A 68 -34.77 37.26 7.86
C CYS A 68 -35.05 38.75 7.79
N ALA A 69 -35.88 39.19 6.83
CA ALA A 69 -36.37 40.58 6.75
C ALA A 69 -37.21 40.94 7.98
N ALA A 70 -38.22 40.13 8.34
CA ALA A 70 -39.10 40.41 9.46
C ALA A 70 -38.40 40.40 10.83
N LYS A 71 -37.27 39.68 10.96
CA LYS A 71 -36.51 39.59 12.21
C LYS A 71 -35.32 40.55 12.29
N GLY A 72 -35.11 41.41 11.30
CA GLY A 72 -33.96 42.31 11.25
C GLY A 72 -32.61 41.58 11.11
N THR A 73 -32.61 40.31 10.72
CA THR A 73 -31.39 39.51 10.51
C THR A 73 -31.03 39.41 9.03
N THR A 74 -31.07 40.56 8.34
CA THR A 74 -30.80 40.67 6.90
C THR A 74 -29.33 40.41 6.58
N ALA A 75 -28.40 40.90 7.42
CA ALA A 75 -26.95 40.70 7.26
C ALA A 75 -26.51 39.22 7.31
N ALA A 76 -27.20 38.39 8.09
CA ALA A 76 -26.91 36.95 8.20
C ALA A 76 -27.64 36.12 7.12
N CYS A 77 -28.49 36.74 6.29
CA CYS A 77 -29.28 36.05 5.28
C CYS A 77 -28.47 35.83 4.00
N GLN A 78 -27.50 34.91 4.06
CA GLN A 78 -26.65 34.58 2.92
C GLN A 78 -27.11 33.28 2.26
N TYR A 79 -27.23 33.31 0.93
CA TYR A 79 -27.36 32.11 0.10
C TYR A 79 -25.97 31.84 -0.50
N SER A 80 -25.49 30.61 -0.44
CA SER A 80 -24.19 30.24 -1.03
C SER A 80 -24.25 30.45 -2.54
N ASN A 81 -23.69 31.56 -3.04
CA ASN A 81 -23.47 31.78 -4.46
C ASN A 81 -22.16 31.10 -4.86
N ASN A 82 -22.26 30.17 -5.80
CA ASN A 82 -21.12 29.41 -6.35
C ASN A 82 -20.45 30.14 -7.52
N ASN A 83 -20.29 31.47 -7.42
CA ASN A 83 -19.60 32.26 -8.44
C ASN A 83 -18.45 33.04 -7.79
N ASN A 84 -17.23 32.64 -8.18
CA ASN A 84 -15.97 33.33 -7.89
C ASN A 84 -15.96 34.73 -8.48
N ASP A 85 -15.37 35.68 -7.76
CA ASP A 85 -14.33 36.60 -8.27
C ASP A 85 -13.83 37.46 -7.11
N SER A 86 -12.55 37.29 -6.75
CA SER A 86 -11.60 38.36 -6.40
C SER A 86 -10.27 37.75 -5.94
N GLU A 87 -9.23 38.25 -6.59
CA GLU A 87 -7.82 37.87 -6.52
C GLU A 87 -7.19 38.14 -5.16
N GLN A 88 -6.32 37.23 -4.70
CA GLN A 88 -5.07 37.61 -4.03
C GLN A 88 -4.09 36.43 -3.97
N SER A 89 -2.92 36.69 -4.54
CA SER A 89 -1.79 35.80 -4.75
C SER A 89 -1.12 35.35 -3.44
N GLN A 90 -1.09 34.05 -3.17
CA GLN A 90 -0.05 33.41 -2.37
C GLN A 90 0.30 32.04 -2.95
N GLN A 91 1.57 31.90 -3.33
CA GLN A 91 2.19 30.68 -3.82
C GLN A 91 2.00 29.55 -2.79
N THR A 92 1.17 28.57 -3.13
CA THR A 92 1.05 27.30 -2.40
C THR A 92 1.29 26.17 -3.38
N LEU A 93 2.17 25.25 -2.99
CA LEU A 93 2.43 23.99 -3.68
C LEU A 93 1.11 23.29 -4.04
N PRO A 94 1.00 22.62 -5.20
CA PRO A 94 -0.26 22.03 -5.63
C PRO A 94 -0.69 20.92 -4.66
N ILE A 95 -1.65 21.23 -3.80
CA ILE A 95 -2.40 20.24 -3.05
C ILE A 95 -3.17 19.41 -4.08
N TYR A 96 -2.76 18.15 -4.25
CA TYR A 96 -3.48 17.15 -5.01
C TYR A 96 -4.86 16.92 -4.36
N GLN A 97 -5.86 17.72 -4.72
CA GLN A 97 -7.25 17.44 -4.42
C GLN A 97 -7.71 16.30 -5.34
N ILE A 98 -7.56 15.07 -4.85
CA ILE A 98 -8.21 13.90 -5.43
C ILE A 98 -9.72 14.15 -5.33
N GLN A 99 -10.37 14.51 -6.44
CA GLN A 99 -11.83 14.51 -6.49
C GLN A 99 -12.30 13.07 -6.26
N PRO A 100 -13.15 12.80 -5.25
CA PRO A 100 -13.64 11.45 -5.01
C PRO A 100 -14.58 11.08 -6.17
N LYS A 101 -14.09 10.26 -7.11
CA LYS A 101 -14.98 9.56 -8.05
C LYS A 101 -15.83 8.61 -7.21
N SER A 102 -17.15 8.77 -7.27
CA SER A 102 -18.08 7.93 -6.49
C SER A 102 -17.84 6.45 -6.76
N LEU A 103 -17.88 5.60 -5.74
CA LEU A 103 -17.85 4.14 -5.92
C LEU A 103 -18.94 3.76 -6.91
N THR A 104 -18.54 3.13 -8.01
CA THR A 104 -19.49 2.59 -8.99
C THR A 104 -20.18 1.36 -8.38
N LEU A 105 -21.42 1.08 -8.81
CA LEU A 105 -22.14 -0.14 -8.42
C LEU A 105 -21.35 -1.42 -8.76
N ALA A 106 -20.52 -1.37 -9.82
CA ALA A 106 -19.58 -2.42 -10.18
C ALA A 106 -18.52 -2.65 -9.09
N GLY A 107 -18.00 -1.59 -8.46
CA GLY A 107 -17.06 -1.70 -7.34
C GLY A 107 -17.68 -2.33 -6.09
N ILE A 108 -18.94 -2.03 -5.79
CA ILE A 108 -19.67 -2.61 -4.65
C ILE A 108 -19.88 -4.13 -4.85
N ASN A 109 -20.28 -4.54 -6.06
CA ASN A 109 -20.47 -5.97 -6.38
C ASN A 109 -19.17 -6.79 -6.35
N GLN A 110 -18.02 -6.17 -6.64
CA GLN A 110 -16.71 -6.83 -6.53
C GLN A 110 -16.28 -7.07 -5.07
N LEU A 111 -16.72 -6.21 -4.14
CA LEU A 111 -16.40 -6.30 -2.71
C LEU A 111 -17.34 -7.26 -1.96
N ALA A 112 -18.57 -7.43 -2.45
CA ALA A 112 -19.60 -8.22 -1.77
C ALA A 112 -19.39 -9.75 -1.79
N ASN A 113 -18.49 -10.27 -2.64
CA ASN A 113 -18.28 -11.72 -2.84
C ASN A 113 -16.84 -12.20 -2.53
N THR A 114 -16.10 -11.46 -1.70
CA THR A 114 -14.71 -11.82 -1.37
C THR A 114 -14.63 -12.86 -0.25
N ILE A 115 -13.67 -13.78 -0.35
CA ILE A 115 -13.43 -14.88 0.62
C ILE A 115 -13.15 -14.31 2.03
N ILE A 116 -12.47 -13.17 2.07
CA ILE A 116 -12.24 -12.36 3.26
C ILE A 116 -12.85 -10.99 2.98
N PRO A 117 -13.60 -10.37 3.92
CA PRO A 117 -14.17 -9.04 3.74
C PRO A 117 -13.10 -8.04 3.34
N ALA A 118 -13.35 -7.30 2.27
CA ALA A 118 -12.39 -6.35 1.75
C ALA A 118 -12.12 -5.20 2.74
N GLU A 119 -13.10 -4.83 3.56
CA GLU A 119 -12.96 -3.83 4.62
C GLU A 119 -11.90 -4.23 5.64
N LEU A 120 -11.82 -5.52 5.98
CA LEU A 120 -10.82 -6.05 6.90
C LEU A 120 -9.42 -5.95 6.29
N LEU A 121 -9.28 -6.31 5.02
CA LEU A 121 -8.00 -6.22 4.30
C LEU A 121 -7.57 -4.76 4.09
N LEU A 122 -8.48 -3.85 3.76
CA LEU A 122 -8.22 -2.42 3.63
C LEU A 122 -7.82 -1.80 4.98
N HIS A 123 -8.52 -2.16 6.05
CA HIS A 123 -8.17 -1.73 7.40
C HIS A 123 -6.79 -2.26 7.79
N HIS A 124 -6.48 -3.53 7.50
CA HIS A 124 -5.15 -4.11 7.72
C HIS A 124 -4.08 -3.38 6.90
N PHE A 125 -4.38 -3.02 5.65
CA PHE A 125 -3.47 -2.21 4.82
C PHE A 125 -3.13 -0.88 5.49
N TYR A 126 -4.17 -0.14 5.88
CA TYR A 126 -4.04 1.17 6.49
C TYR A 126 -3.25 1.12 7.82
N THR A 127 -3.56 0.15 8.68
CA THR A 127 -3.00 0.07 10.04
C THR A 127 -1.62 -0.61 10.09
N HIS A 128 -1.40 -1.66 9.30
CA HIS A 128 -0.22 -2.52 9.41
C HIS A 128 0.58 -2.60 8.11
N THR A 129 -0.02 -3.03 7.00
CA THR A 129 0.76 -3.37 5.79
C THR A 129 1.51 -2.18 5.23
N SER A 130 0.89 -0.99 5.19
CA SER A 130 1.54 0.25 4.75
C SER A 130 2.81 0.59 5.54
N ASN A 131 2.84 0.32 6.85
CA ASN A 131 4.04 0.51 7.67
C ASN A 131 5.14 -0.53 7.38
N ARG A 132 4.74 -1.73 6.99
CA ARG A 132 5.60 -2.91 6.82
C ARG A 132 6.11 -3.13 5.40
N LEU A 133 5.51 -2.47 4.39
CA LEU A 133 5.92 -2.62 3.00
C LEU A 133 7.35 -2.12 2.77
N MET A 134 7.63 -0.87 3.14
CA MET A 134 8.95 -0.27 3.03
C MET A 134 9.04 0.92 3.98
N GLY A 135 10.20 1.07 4.62
CA GLY A 135 10.40 2.05 5.70
C GLY A 135 10.38 3.52 5.25
N GLY A 136 10.26 4.39 6.24
CA GLY A 136 10.30 5.86 6.12
C GLY A 136 8.91 6.49 6.13
N GLU A 137 8.72 7.50 6.99
CA GLU A 137 7.42 8.16 7.19
C GLU A 137 6.84 8.72 5.88
N LYS A 138 7.69 9.25 5.00
CA LYS A 138 7.29 9.79 3.68
C LYS A 138 6.67 8.72 2.76
N ARG A 139 7.25 7.51 2.68
CA ARG A 139 6.68 6.44 1.83
C ARG A 139 5.41 5.87 2.45
N GLN A 140 5.39 5.70 3.76
CA GLN A 140 4.21 5.25 4.49
C GLN A 140 3.03 6.22 4.32
N SER A 141 3.29 7.53 4.30
CA SER A 141 2.27 8.54 4.03
C SER A 141 1.72 8.44 2.60
N ILE A 142 2.57 8.20 1.59
CA ILE A 142 2.13 7.96 0.21
C ILE A 142 1.18 6.76 0.13
N TYR A 143 1.54 5.64 0.78
CA TYR A 143 0.70 4.45 0.74
C TYR A 143 -0.68 4.70 1.36
N ARG A 144 -0.75 5.42 2.49
CA ARG A 144 -1.98 5.67 3.24
C ARG A 144 -2.85 6.77 2.65
N TYR A 145 -2.26 7.88 2.24
CA TYR A 145 -2.99 9.11 1.92
C TYR A 145 -3.09 9.36 0.41
N HIS A 146 -2.36 8.63 -0.42
CA HIS A 146 -2.44 8.77 -1.88
C HIS A 146 -2.82 7.46 -2.57
N MET A 147 -2.08 6.38 -2.32
CA MET A 147 -2.31 5.10 -2.99
C MET A 147 -3.62 4.42 -2.56
N LEU A 148 -3.92 4.39 -1.25
CA LEU A 148 -5.16 3.80 -0.76
C LEU A 148 -6.41 4.57 -1.24
N PRO A 149 -6.51 5.92 -1.18
CA PRO A 149 -7.63 6.64 -1.77
C PRO A 149 -7.76 6.43 -3.29
N LEU A 150 -6.65 6.39 -4.03
CA LEU A 150 -6.67 6.11 -5.48
C LEU A 150 -7.28 4.74 -5.79
N SER A 151 -7.03 3.74 -4.93
CA SER A 151 -7.56 2.38 -5.10
C SER A 151 -9.09 2.31 -5.12
N ILE A 152 -9.77 3.24 -4.44
CA ILE A 152 -11.25 3.29 -4.42
C ILE A 152 -11.81 3.54 -5.83
N SER A 153 -11.06 4.27 -6.66
CA SER A 153 -11.45 4.61 -8.03
C SER A 153 -10.78 3.73 -9.10
N GLN A 154 -9.75 2.96 -8.74
CA GLN A 154 -8.94 2.16 -9.66
C GLN A 154 -8.92 0.70 -9.23
N HIS A 155 -9.72 -0.14 -9.91
CA HIS A 155 -9.98 -1.53 -9.52
C HIS A 155 -8.72 -2.42 -9.49
N SER A 156 -7.75 -2.19 -10.38
CA SER A 156 -6.47 -2.92 -10.37
C SER A 156 -5.73 -2.69 -9.06
N LEU A 157 -5.57 -1.43 -8.67
CA LEU A 157 -4.87 -1.05 -7.45
C LEU A 157 -5.59 -1.54 -6.19
N LEU A 158 -6.91 -1.53 -6.19
CA LEU A 158 -7.71 -2.12 -5.11
C LEU A 158 -7.37 -3.60 -4.91
N HIS A 159 -7.41 -4.38 -5.99
CA HIS A 159 -7.05 -5.80 -5.93
C HIS A 159 -5.59 -6.02 -5.54
N ALA A 160 -4.66 -5.17 -5.98
CA ALA A 160 -3.26 -5.24 -5.56
C ALA A 160 -3.11 -5.03 -4.04
N ILE A 161 -3.77 -4.00 -3.49
CA ILE A 161 -3.78 -3.70 -2.05
C ILE A 161 -4.38 -4.86 -1.26
N LEU A 162 -5.53 -5.38 -1.67
CA LEU A 162 -6.19 -6.50 -1.00
C LEU A 162 -5.31 -7.77 -1.01
N ALA A 163 -4.67 -8.09 -2.15
CA ALA A 163 -3.77 -9.22 -2.26
C ALA A 163 -2.56 -9.07 -1.32
N VAL A 164 -1.90 -7.91 -1.32
CA VAL A 164 -0.74 -7.65 -0.47
C VAL A 164 -1.11 -7.73 1.01
N SER A 165 -2.28 -7.20 1.40
CA SER A 165 -2.76 -7.30 2.78
C SER A 165 -3.10 -8.72 3.22
N ALA A 166 -3.72 -9.52 2.35
CA ALA A 166 -3.96 -10.94 2.63
C ALA A 166 -2.64 -11.69 2.82
N ARG A 167 -1.61 -11.35 2.03
CA ARG A 167 -0.28 -11.95 2.13
C ARG A 167 0.48 -11.50 3.38
N ASP A 168 0.40 -10.23 3.77
CA ASP A 168 1.01 -9.72 4.99
C ASP A 168 0.38 -10.35 6.24
N LEU A 169 -0.95 -10.50 6.26
CA LEU A 169 -1.65 -11.28 7.30
C LEU A 169 -1.17 -12.72 7.32
N LEU A 170 -1.06 -13.38 6.17
CA LEU A 170 -0.53 -14.75 6.09
C LEU A 170 0.90 -14.86 6.67
N CYS A 171 1.73 -13.85 6.47
CA CYS A 171 3.07 -13.76 7.06
C CYS A 171 3.00 -13.67 8.59
N LEU A 172 2.13 -12.80 9.13
CA LEU A 172 1.93 -12.63 10.57
C LEU A 172 1.41 -13.89 11.27
N HIS A 173 0.45 -14.60 10.65
CA HIS A 173 -0.12 -15.83 11.21
C HIS A 173 0.90 -16.97 11.32
N ARG A 174 1.97 -16.95 10.51
CA ARG A 174 3.07 -17.93 10.57
C ARG A 174 3.89 -17.80 11.85
N HIS A 175 4.06 -16.59 12.37
CA HIS A 175 4.87 -16.33 13.56
C HIS A 175 4.14 -16.67 14.88
N HIS A 176 2.82 -16.84 14.85
CA HIS A 176 1.99 -17.20 16.00
C HIS A 176 1.68 -18.71 16.06
N GLN A 177 2.65 -19.56 15.72
CA GLN A 177 2.45 -21.02 15.62
C GLN A 177 2.37 -21.76 16.98
N ASP A 178 2.49 -21.03 18.08
CA ASP A 178 2.37 -21.55 19.45
C ASP A 178 0.95 -21.29 19.97
N CYS A 179 0.05 -22.29 19.92
CA CYS A 179 -1.03 -22.59 20.89
C CYS A 179 -2.24 -23.35 20.27
N GLN A 180 -2.57 -24.50 20.87
CA GLN A 180 -3.85 -25.27 21.01
C GLN A 180 -5.05 -25.18 20.02
N HIS A 181 -5.10 -24.32 18.99
CA HIS A 181 -6.26 -24.14 18.08
C HIS A 181 -5.94 -24.44 16.60
N GLY A 182 -5.14 -25.48 16.34
CA GLY A 182 -4.56 -25.76 15.02
C GLY A 182 -5.57 -25.86 13.86
N TYR A 183 -6.75 -26.45 14.06
CA TYR A 183 -7.73 -26.62 12.97
C TYR A 183 -8.30 -25.28 12.46
N GLN A 184 -8.63 -24.35 13.36
CA GLN A 184 -9.18 -23.05 13.00
C GLN A 184 -8.12 -22.16 12.33
N GLN A 185 -6.87 -22.25 12.79
CA GLN A 185 -5.73 -21.57 12.18
C GLN A 185 -5.43 -22.08 10.77
N ILE A 186 -5.55 -23.38 10.51
CA ILE A 186 -5.40 -23.96 9.16
C ILE A 186 -6.47 -23.43 8.21
N LYS A 187 -7.74 -23.39 8.66
CA LYS A 187 -8.86 -22.89 7.84
C LYS A 187 -8.71 -21.41 7.51
N GLU A 188 -8.30 -20.58 8.47
CA GLU A 188 -8.03 -19.16 8.24
C GLU A 188 -6.84 -18.94 7.29
N ARG A 189 -5.77 -19.75 7.45
CA ARG A 189 -4.62 -19.72 6.54
C ARG A 189 -5.02 -20.05 5.10
N GLN A 190 -5.85 -21.07 4.90
CA GLN A 190 -6.37 -21.44 3.57
C GLN A 190 -7.20 -20.31 2.95
N LYS A 191 -8.08 -19.67 3.73
CA LYS A 191 -8.86 -18.49 3.26
C LYS A 191 -7.94 -17.34 2.83
N LEU A 192 -6.89 -17.05 3.60
CA LEU A 192 -5.92 -16.00 3.27
C LEU A 192 -5.17 -16.31 1.97
N VAL A 193 -4.73 -17.56 1.78
CA VAL A 193 -4.08 -18.00 0.54
C VAL A 193 -5.02 -17.89 -0.66
N LEU A 194 -6.27 -18.33 -0.53
CA LEU A 194 -7.26 -18.21 -1.61
C LEU A 194 -7.59 -16.75 -1.91
N SER A 195 -7.76 -15.91 -0.88
CA SER A 195 -7.99 -14.47 -1.02
C SER A 195 -6.84 -13.78 -1.73
N PHE A 196 -5.60 -14.11 -1.35
CA PHE A 196 -4.39 -13.64 -2.03
C PHE A 196 -4.42 -13.96 -3.53
N TYR A 197 -4.59 -15.23 -3.91
CA TYR A 197 -4.54 -15.62 -5.32
C TYR A 197 -5.72 -15.05 -6.12
N HIS A 198 -6.91 -14.98 -5.52
CA HIS A 198 -8.08 -14.37 -6.15
C HIS A 198 -7.81 -12.91 -6.52
N HIS A 199 -7.36 -12.11 -5.56
CA HIS A 199 -7.07 -10.70 -5.79
C HIS A 199 -5.83 -10.49 -6.64
N TYR A 200 -4.79 -11.32 -6.49
CA TYR A 200 -3.59 -11.25 -7.32
C TYR A 200 -3.91 -11.50 -8.80
N HIS A 201 -4.73 -12.52 -9.09
CA HIS A 201 -5.15 -12.81 -10.46
C HIS A 201 -6.00 -11.68 -11.07
N ARG A 202 -6.94 -11.12 -10.30
CA ARG A 202 -7.74 -9.96 -10.74
C ARG A 202 -6.88 -8.73 -11.00
N PHE A 203 -5.92 -8.46 -10.11
CA PHE A 203 -4.94 -7.40 -10.31
C PHE A 203 -4.14 -7.61 -11.59
N ALA A 204 -3.54 -8.79 -11.79
CA ALA A 204 -2.73 -9.07 -12.97
C ALA A 204 -3.52 -8.92 -14.29
N THR A 205 -4.80 -9.30 -14.29
CA THR A 205 -5.69 -9.14 -15.44
C THR A 205 -5.95 -7.66 -15.75
N LEU A 206 -6.33 -6.87 -14.74
CA LEU A 206 -6.66 -5.45 -14.92
C LEU A 206 -5.42 -4.59 -15.17
N TYR A 207 -4.27 -4.96 -14.58
CA TYR A 207 -3.03 -4.21 -14.75
C TYR A 207 -2.58 -4.21 -16.21
N LYS A 208 -2.78 -5.32 -16.93
CA LYS A 208 -2.53 -5.38 -18.37
C LYS A 208 -3.32 -4.32 -19.13
N ASP A 209 -4.61 -4.16 -18.81
CA ASP A 209 -5.48 -3.18 -19.47
C ASP A 209 -5.09 -1.74 -19.10
N ASP A 210 -4.63 -1.51 -17.87
CA ASP A 210 -4.14 -0.20 -17.43
C ASP A 210 -2.90 0.26 -18.18
N LEU A 211 -1.98 -0.66 -18.49
CA LEU A 211 -0.76 -0.36 -19.25
C LEU A 211 -1.04 0.02 -20.71
N LEU A 212 -2.21 -0.35 -21.25
CA LEU A 212 -2.63 0.04 -22.60
C LEU A 212 -3.24 1.44 -22.65
N ARG A 213 -3.51 2.07 -21.49
CA ARG A 213 -4.08 3.42 -21.44
C ARG A 213 -3.03 4.48 -21.79
N PRO A 214 -3.43 5.60 -22.43
CA PRO A 214 -2.51 6.66 -22.79
C PRO A 214 -1.85 7.26 -21.54
N PRO A 215 -0.55 7.56 -21.59
CA PRO A 215 0.18 8.04 -20.43
C PRO A 215 -0.20 9.48 -20.11
N SER A 216 -0.52 9.71 -18.84
CA SER A 216 -0.96 10.96 -18.23
C SER A 216 -0.52 10.96 -16.76
N THR A 217 -0.68 12.07 -16.05
CA THR A 217 -0.33 12.13 -14.63
C THR A 217 -1.17 11.17 -13.77
N GLU A 218 -2.46 11.00 -14.09
CA GLU A 218 -3.34 10.06 -13.38
C GLU A 218 -2.90 8.61 -13.62
N THR A 219 -2.62 8.23 -14.88
CA THR A 219 -2.17 6.88 -15.22
C THR A 219 -0.74 6.62 -14.74
N ALA A 220 0.11 7.65 -14.63
CA ALA A 220 1.45 7.54 -14.06
C ALA A 220 1.39 7.19 -12.57
N ASN A 221 0.55 7.87 -11.77
CA ASN A 221 0.36 7.52 -10.36
C ASN A 221 -0.05 6.05 -10.19
N LEU A 222 -1.02 5.61 -11.00
CA LEU A 222 -1.48 4.23 -10.98
C LEU A 222 -0.41 3.23 -11.44
N ALA A 223 0.28 3.51 -12.53
CA ALA A 223 1.29 2.62 -13.11
C ALA A 223 2.43 2.35 -12.13
N HIS A 224 2.93 3.40 -11.45
CA HIS A 224 3.98 3.26 -10.44
C HIS A 224 3.48 2.51 -9.19
N SER A 225 2.26 2.80 -8.72
CA SER A 225 1.65 2.06 -7.60
C SER A 225 1.46 0.58 -7.92
N ASN A 226 0.95 0.26 -9.10
CA ASN A 226 0.72 -1.11 -9.54
C ASN A 226 2.05 -1.85 -9.77
N ALA A 227 3.04 -1.22 -10.41
CA ALA A 227 4.37 -1.82 -10.61
C ALA A 227 5.05 -2.15 -9.26
N PHE A 228 4.95 -1.23 -8.28
CA PHE A 228 5.47 -1.46 -6.94
C PHE A 228 4.78 -2.64 -6.25
N LEU A 229 3.45 -2.69 -6.24
CA LEU A 229 2.73 -3.80 -5.60
C LEU A 229 2.89 -5.12 -6.37
N MET A 230 3.02 -5.09 -7.70
CA MET A 230 3.35 -6.27 -8.50
C MET A 230 4.69 -6.88 -8.09
N ASN A 231 5.72 -6.04 -7.86
CA ASN A 231 7.01 -6.49 -7.32
C ASN A 231 6.85 -7.18 -5.97
N VAL A 232 6.10 -6.57 -5.06
CA VAL A 232 5.88 -7.16 -3.73
C VAL A 232 5.15 -8.50 -3.84
N LEU A 233 4.10 -8.59 -4.66
CA LEU A 233 3.27 -9.78 -4.83
C LEU A 233 4.03 -10.95 -5.44
N VAL A 234 4.83 -10.71 -6.49
CA VAL A 234 5.55 -11.77 -7.20
C VAL A 234 6.70 -12.35 -6.36
N VAL A 235 7.32 -11.52 -5.51
CA VAL A 235 8.36 -11.95 -4.58
C VAL A 235 7.73 -12.71 -3.40
N ALA A 236 6.63 -12.18 -2.84
CA ALA A 236 5.93 -12.76 -1.70
C ALA A 236 4.89 -13.83 -2.07
N ASP A 237 5.12 -14.61 -3.11
CA ASP A 237 4.21 -15.68 -3.51
C ASP A 237 4.17 -16.80 -2.44
N PRO A 238 2.98 -17.24 -1.94
CA PRO A 238 2.84 -18.35 -1.00
C PRO A 238 3.45 -19.67 -1.46
N ALA A 239 3.42 -19.96 -2.77
CA ALA A 239 4.04 -21.17 -3.32
C ALA A 239 5.55 -21.17 -3.10
N SER A 240 6.20 -20.02 -3.22
CA SER A 240 7.66 -19.87 -3.11
C SER A 240 8.20 -20.04 -1.69
N THR A 241 7.34 -19.99 -0.65
CA THR A 241 7.77 -20.04 0.75
C THR A 241 7.23 -21.22 1.55
N SER A 242 6.79 -22.28 0.86
CA SER A 242 6.32 -23.52 1.46
C SER A 242 7.49 -24.46 1.84
N TYR A 243 7.47 -24.96 3.09
CA TYR A 243 8.54 -25.78 3.71
C TYR A 243 8.70 -27.20 3.15
N SER A 244 7.89 -27.61 2.18
CA SER A 244 8.02 -28.93 1.55
C SER A 244 9.20 -28.88 0.57
N SER A 245 10.40 -29.20 1.06
CA SER A 245 11.70 -29.14 0.36
C SER A 245 12.06 -27.73 -0.16
N SER A 246 12.74 -26.94 0.69
CA SER A 246 13.08 -25.52 0.50
C SER A 246 13.83 -25.16 -0.79
N THR A 247 14.28 -26.13 -1.56
CA THR A 247 15.03 -25.93 -2.81
C THR A 247 14.30 -26.41 -4.06
N SER A 248 13.18 -27.13 -3.95
CA SER A 248 12.45 -27.66 -5.11
C SER A 248 11.70 -26.56 -5.92
N ASN A 249 11.49 -25.38 -5.35
CA ASN A 249 10.74 -24.30 -6.01
C ASN A 249 11.61 -23.26 -6.72
N SER A 250 12.93 -23.28 -6.50
CA SER A 250 13.87 -22.40 -7.19
C SER A 250 14.02 -22.79 -8.66
N TRP A 251 14.27 -21.81 -9.54
CA TRP A 251 14.59 -22.10 -10.94
C TRP A 251 16.00 -22.70 -11.10
N VAL A 252 16.88 -22.49 -10.11
CA VAL A 252 18.29 -22.90 -10.19
C VAL A 252 18.43 -24.42 -10.05
N THR A 253 17.61 -25.04 -9.21
CA THR A 253 17.58 -26.50 -8.99
C THR A 253 16.73 -27.27 -10.00
N ARG A 254 15.84 -26.58 -10.72
CA ARG A 254 14.99 -27.17 -11.78
C ARG A 254 15.81 -27.64 -12.98
N LYS A 255 15.46 -28.79 -13.55
CA LYS A 255 16.08 -29.33 -14.78
C LYS A 255 15.34 -28.79 -16.00
N ALA A 256 15.92 -28.93 -17.20
CA ALA A 256 15.34 -28.40 -18.46
C ALA A 256 13.95 -28.97 -18.81
N LYS A 257 13.57 -30.13 -18.25
CA LYS A 257 12.23 -30.71 -18.38
C LYS A 257 11.19 -30.04 -17.47
N ASP A 258 11.65 -29.36 -16.42
CA ASP A 258 10.80 -28.63 -15.49
C ASP A 258 10.50 -27.22 -16.04
N ASN A 259 9.38 -26.64 -15.64
CA ASN A 259 9.00 -25.29 -16.04
C ASN A 259 9.89 -24.23 -15.34
N ILE A 260 11.11 -24.04 -15.85
CA ILE A 260 12.10 -23.05 -15.36
C ILE A 260 11.52 -21.64 -15.46
N ASP A 261 10.82 -21.34 -16.55
CA ASP A 261 10.27 -20.00 -16.81
C ASP A 261 9.23 -19.58 -15.78
N ALA A 262 8.40 -20.50 -15.29
CA ALA A 262 7.47 -20.21 -14.20
C ALA A 262 8.21 -19.84 -12.90
N ALA A 263 9.23 -20.60 -12.51
CA ALA A 263 10.01 -20.31 -11.29
C ALA A 263 10.88 -19.05 -11.40
N PHE A 264 11.34 -18.73 -12.61
CA PHE A 264 12.17 -17.56 -12.90
C PHE A 264 11.36 -16.28 -13.16
N SER A 265 10.04 -16.40 -13.34
CA SER A 265 9.14 -15.29 -13.72
C SER A 265 9.23 -14.07 -12.81
N TRP A 266 9.45 -14.24 -11.50
CA TRP A 266 9.56 -13.15 -10.54
C TRP A 266 10.76 -12.21 -10.80
N ILE A 267 11.84 -12.71 -11.40
CA ILE A 267 12.99 -11.89 -11.85
C ILE A 267 12.60 -11.13 -13.11
N LYS A 268 11.96 -11.82 -14.07
CA LYS A 268 11.50 -11.22 -15.33
C LYS A 268 10.52 -10.05 -15.08
N VAL A 269 9.58 -10.23 -14.15
CA VAL A 269 8.62 -9.20 -13.75
C VAL A 269 9.32 -7.99 -13.15
N GLN A 270 10.37 -8.19 -12.35
CA GLN A 270 11.14 -7.06 -11.82
C GLN A 270 11.94 -6.33 -12.90
N ALA A 271 12.60 -7.06 -13.79
CA ALA A 271 13.43 -6.49 -14.84
C ALA A 271 12.64 -5.69 -15.88
N ILE A 272 11.39 -6.07 -16.18
CA ILE A 272 10.57 -5.38 -17.19
C ILE A 272 9.97 -4.05 -16.72
N HIS A 273 9.95 -3.78 -15.40
CA HIS A 273 9.30 -2.58 -14.88
C HIS A 273 9.92 -1.28 -15.39
N GLN A 274 11.22 -1.23 -15.67
CA GLN A 274 11.83 -0.05 -16.29
C GLN A 274 11.21 0.24 -17.66
N THR A 275 11.10 -0.78 -18.51
CA THR A 275 10.50 -0.68 -19.85
C THR A 275 9.02 -0.31 -19.78
N ILE A 276 8.28 -0.88 -18.82
CA ILE A 276 6.84 -0.59 -18.64
C ILE A 276 6.62 0.84 -18.15
N LEU A 277 7.52 1.38 -17.32
CA LEU A 277 7.37 2.71 -16.72
C LEU A 277 7.97 3.84 -17.57
N GLU A 278 8.81 3.53 -18.55
CA GLU A 278 9.44 4.50 -19.46
C GLU A 278 8.46 5.52 -20.06
N PRO A 279 7.26 5.13 -20.57
CA PRO A 279 6.31 6.09 -21.13
C PRO A 279 5.78 7.13 -20.12
N TYR A 280 5.89 6.85 -18.83
CA TYR A 280 5.38 7.69 -17.74
C TYR A 280 6.43 8.64 -17.16
N TRP A 281 7.71 8.50 -17.52
CA TRP A 281 8.82 9.28 -16.93
C TRP A 281 8.57 10.79 -16.97
N LYS A 282 8.08 11.32 -18.10
CA LYS A 282 7.79 12.74 -18.26
C LYS A 282 6.73 13.29 -17.31
N PHE A 283 5.90 12.43 -16.73
CA PHE A 283 4.85 12.81 -15.78
C PHE A 283 5.29 12.65 -14.32
N VAL A 284 6.41 11.98 -14.04
CA VAL A 284 6.93 11.74 -12.69
C VAL A 284 7.00 13.01 -11.84
N PRO A 285 7.48 14.17 -12.35
CA PRO A 285 7.51 15.42 -11.59
C PRO A 285 6.16 15.88 -11.06
N SER A 286 5.08 15.47 -11.72
CA SER A 286 3.72 15.77 -11.30
C SER A 286 3.13 14.68 -10.40
N THR A 287 3.73 13.51 -10.24
CA THR A 287 3.14 12.42 -9.44
C THR A 287 3.34 12.61 -7.93
N PHE A 288 2.51 11.94 -7.12
CA PHE A 288 2.76 11.87 -5.66
C PHE A 288 3.98 11.02 -5.31
N TRP A 289 4.56 10.31 -6.29
CA TRP A 289 5.80 9.56 -6.16
C TRP A 289 7.05 10.42 -6.35
N TYR A 290 6.92 11.67 -6.82
CA TYR A 290 8.05 12.53 -7.14
C TYR A 290 9.07 12.65 -6.00
N SER A 291 8.58 12.85 -4.76
CA SER A 291 9.45 12.98 -3.58
C SER A 291 10.28 11.72 -3.31
N VAL A 292 9.77 10.53 -3.65
CA VAL A 292 10.50 9.27 -3.50
C VAL A 292 11.64 9.19 -4.51
N PHE A 293 11.39 9.60 -5.76
CA PHE A 293 12.40 9.58 -6.82
C PHE A 293 13.48 10.66 -6.62
N VAL A 294 13.11 11.83 -6.10
CA VAL A 294 14.03 12.96 -5.86
C VAL A 294 14.90 12.73 -4.63
N ASP A 295 14.32 12.21 -3.54
CA ASP A 295 15.09 11.90 -2.33
C ASP A 295 16.18 10.84 -2.60
N ASP A 296 15.92 9.84 -3.46
CA ASP A 296 16.92 8.84 -3.89
C ASP A 296 18.13 9.51 -4.59
N HIS A 297 17.92 10.58 -5.37
CA HIS A 297 18.98 11.29 -6.08
C HIS A 297 19.78 12.26 -5.19
N HIS A 298 19.13 12.91 -4.20
CA HIS A 298 19.81 13.81 -3.27
C HIS A 298 20.57 13.05 -2.18
N GLN A 299 20.01 11.96 -1.62
CA GLN A 299 20.75 11.10 -0.69
C GLN A 299 22.00 10.49 -1.33
N GLN A 300 21.94 10.15 -2.61
CA GLN A 300 23.10 9.63 -3.34
C GLN A 300 24.23 10.68 -3.50
N LYS A 301 23.93 11.98 -3.46
CA LYS A 301 24.94 13.06 -3.49
C LYS A 301 25.45 13.41 -2.10
N ASP A 302 24.57 13.52 -1.10
CA ASP A 302 24.96 13.87 0.27
C ASP A 302 25.82 12.77 0.93
N ASP A 303 25.54 11.49 0.65
CA ASP A 303 26.34 10.35 1.13
C ASP A 303 27.74 10.29 0.48
N GLN A 304 27.93 10.92 -0.69
CA GLN A 304 29.24 11.05 -1.34
C GLN A 304 30.08 12.17 -0.72
N GLU A 305 29.46 13.21 -0.17
CA GLU A 305 30.16 14.38 0.38
C GLU A 305 30.54 14.24 1.86
N GLN A 306 29.93 13.32 2.63
CA GLN A 306 30.19 13.14 4.07
C GLN A 306 31.20 12.03 4.45
N GLN A 307 32.01 11.54 3.50
CA GLN A 307 33.00 10.48 3.78
C GLN A 307 34.30 11.03 4.38
N GLU A 308 34.47 10.92 5.71
CA GLU A 308 35.80 10.79 6.31
C GLU A 308 36.28 9.32 6.25
N PRO A 309 37.50 9.05 5.76
CA PRO A 309 37.98 7.68 5.58
C PRO A 309 38.48 7.09 6.91
N SER A 310 37.59 6.46 7.69
CA SER A 310 38.03 5.52 8.72
C SER A 310 38.36 4.16 8.09
N VAL A 311 39.65 3.84 8.03
CA VAL A 311 40.18 2.57 7.51
C VAL A 311 39.86 1.45 8.51
N ASN A 312 38.68 0.85 8.34
CA ASN A 312 38.21 -0.25 9.17
C ASN A 312 38.39 -1.57 8.42
N THR A 313 38.74 -2.67 9.10
CA THR A 313 38.97 -4.02 8.52
C THR A 313 37.82 -4.53 7.63
N THR A 314 36.59 -4.09 7.90
CA THR A 314 35.39 -4.41 7.08
C THR A 314 35.45 -3.78 5.68
N THR A 315 36.09 -2.62 5.53
CA THR A 315 36.32 -1.95 4.24
C THR A 315 37.30 -2.76 3.38
N GLY A 316 38.31 -3.37 4.00
CA GLY A 316 39.27 -4.25 3.32
C GLY A 316 38.60 -5.49 2.69
N ILE A 317 37.76 -6.20 3.45
CA ILE A 317 37.04 -7.38 2.93
C ILE A 317 36.11 -7.02 1.76
N ARG A 318 35.39 -5.90 1.85
CA ARG A 318 34.51 -5.42 0.77
C ARG A 318 35.30 -5.13 -0.49
N LYS A 319 36.46 -4.48 -0.37
CA LYS A 319 37.36 -4.19 -1.49
C LYS A 319 37.86 -5.47 -2.16
N ILE A 320 38.29 -6.45 -1.36
CA ILE A 320 38.70 -7.77 -1.87
C ILE A 320 37.58 -8.42 -2.69
N ILE A 321 36.34 -8.42 -2.19
CA ILE A 321 35.19 -8.97 -2.93
C ILE A 321 34.97 -8.23 -4.25
N ILE A 322 35.04 -6.90 -4.24
CA ILE A 322 34.87 -6.06 -5.43
C ILE A 322 35.95 -6.34 -6.48
N ASP A 323 37.20 -6.50 -6.05
CA ASP A 323 38.33 -6.75 -6.94
C ASP A 323 38.23 -8.17 -7.56
N HIS A 324 37.88 -9.19 -6.76
CA HIS A 324 37.68 -10.54 -7.27
C HIS A 324 36.48 -10.64 -8.21
N LEU A 325 35.38 -9.93 -7.94
CA LEU A 325 34.23 -9.88 -8.85
C LEU A 325 34.61 -9.28 -10.21
N ALA A 326 35.46 -8.26 -10.24
CA ALA A 326 35.94 -7.68 -11.50
C ALA A 326 36.71 -8.72 -12.32
N ILE A 327 37.57 -9.51 -11.67
CA ILE A 327 38.35 -10.59 -12.31
C ILE A 327 37.42 -11.66 -12.87
N ILE A 328 36.48 -12.17 -12.05
CA ILE A 328 35.53 -13.23 -12.45
C ILE A 328 34.66 -12.78 -13.63
N CYS A 329 34.26 -11.51 -13.65
CA CYS A 329 33.43 -10.94 -14.71
C CYS A 329 34.23 -10.43 -15.92
N ALA A 330 35.55 -10.63 -15.95
CA ALA A 330 36.47 -10.10 -16.97
C ALA A 330 36.27 -8.59 -17.23
N ILE A 331 36.14 -7.80 -16.16
CA ILE A 331 35.97 -6.34 -16.23
C ILE A 331 37.35 -5.69 -16.22
N GLU A 332 37.76 -5.18 -17.38
CA GLU A 332 38.98 -4.39 -17.50
C GLU A 332 38.78 -2.97 -16.95
N GLN A 333 39.80 -2.43 -16.27
CA GLN A 333 39.80 -1.05 -15.76
C GLN A 333 39.98 0.02 -16.86
N THR A 334 40.02 -0.37 -18.13
CA THR A 334 40.23 0.56 -19.25
C THR A 334 38.95 1.33 -19.56
N SER A 335 39.07 2.57 -20.02
CA SER A 335 37.94 3.43 -20.42
C SER A 335 37.10 2.89 -21.60
N THR A 336 37.42 1.69 -22.12
CA THR A 336 36.75 1.05 -23.26
C THR A 336 35.74 -0.03 -22.87
N THR A 337 35.63 -0.36 -21.57
CA THR A 337 34.64 -1.33 -21.08
C THR A 337 33.27 -0.67 -20.97
N THR A 338 32.45 -0.83 -22.01
CA THR A 338 31.06 -0.34 -22.02
C THR A 338 30.07 -1.47 -21.69
N PRO A 339 28.84 -1.15 -21.23
CA PRO A 339 27.80 -2.16 -20.97
C PRO A 339 27.43 -3.01 -22.19
N GLU A 340 27.65 -2.49 -23.40
CA GLU A 340 27.44 -3.21 -24.66
C GLU A 340 28.54 -4.25 -24.91
N ARG A 341 29.74 -4.03 -24.37
CA ARG A 341 30.91 -4.90 -24.53
C ARG A 341 31.05 -5.94 -23.41
N ASN A 342 30.60 -5.61 -22.20
CA ASN A 342 30.59 -6.53 -21.07
C ASN A 342 29.21 -6.53 -20.37
N VAL A 343 28.51 -7.66 -20.49
CA VAL A 343 27.13 -7.86 -19.99
C VAL A 343 27.04 -7.77 -18.45
N TYR A 344 28.14 -8.02 -17.72
CA TYR A 344 28.19 -7.97 -16.26
C TYR A 344 28.40 -6.56 -15.71
N LEU A 345 28.85 -5.60 -16.53
CA LEU A 345 29.34 -4.30 -16.07
C LEU A 345 28.30 -3.49 -15.27
N SER A 346 27.04 -3.45 -15.74
CA SER A 346 25.97 -2.70 -15.06
C SER A 346 25.68 -3.29 -13.67
N ALA A 347 25.47 -4.62 -13.62
CA ALA A 347 25.24 -5.34 -12.39
C ALA A 347 26.42 -5.21 -11.41
N TYR A 348 27.65 -5.18 -11.94
CA TYR A 348 28.87 -5.01 -11.14
C TYR A 348 28.94 -3.61 -10.51
N LYS A 349 28.74 -2.55 -11.30
CA LYS A 349 28.72 -1.17 -10.79
C LYS A 349 27.68 -0.97 -9.69
N ASN A 350 26.49 -1.53 -9.89
CA ASN A 350 25.41 -1.49 -8.88
C ASN A 350 25.78 -2.26 -7.61
N LEU A 351 26.37 -3.45 -7.74
CA LEU A 351 26.87 -4.21 -6.58
C LEU A 351 28.00 -3.48 -5.84
N CYS A 352 28.93 -2.84 -6.55
CA CYS A 352 29.97 -2.03 -5.94
C CYS A 352 29.35 -0.93 -5.09
N SER A 353 28.37 -0.19 -5.64
CA SER A 353 27.61 0.82 -4.88
C SER A 353 26.95 0.21 -3.64
N ILE A 354 26.24 -0.91 -3.78
CA ILE A 354 25.55 -1.57 -2.66
C ILE A 354 26.52 -2.05 -1.57
N LEU A 355 27.69 -2.55 -1.98
CA LEU A 355 28.72 -3.07 -1.07
C LEU A 355 29.44 -1.94 -0.33
N THR A 356 29.59 -0.77 -0.94
CA THR A 356 30.24 0.39 -0.33
C THR A 356 29.26 1.25 0.48
N THR A 357 27.96 1.24 0.19
CA THR A 357 26.97 1.98 1.00
C THR A 357 26.98 1.48 2.45
N PRO A 358 27.27 2.35 3.44
CA PRO A 358 27.19 1.99 4.84
C PRO A 358 25.74 1.74 5.24
N ILE A 359 25.49 0.73 6.08
CA ILE A 359 24.17 0.53 6.69
C ILE A 359 24.16 1.37 7.97
N PRO A 360 23.38 2.47 8.07
CA PRO A 360 23.32 3.29 9.26
C PRO A 360 22.84 2.43 10.43
N ARG A 361 23.67 2.30 11.47
CA ARG A 361 23.33 1.52 12.68
C ARG A 361 22.32 2.23 13.58
N THR A 362 22.07 3.52 13.35
CA THR A 362 21.37 4.42 14.29
C THR A 362 20.04 4.98 13.76
N SER A 363 19.69 4.78 12.50
CA SER A 363 18.40 5.28 11.98
C SER A 363 17.27 4.31 12.32
N ARG A 364 16.11 4.85 12.72
CA ARG A 364 14.90 4.05 13.04
C ARG A 364 14.37 3.27 11.84
N THR A 365 14.85 3.55 10.63
CA THR A 365 14.47 2.90 9.36
C THR A 365 15.66 2.84 8.37
N PRO A 366 16.69 2.00 8.58
CA PRO A 366 17.85 1.89 7.69
C PRO A 366 17.49 1.33 6.31
N SER A 367 16.45 0.49 6.25
CA SER A 367 15.95 -0.12 5.02
C SER A 367 15.41 0.91 4.03
N ALA A 368 14.96 2.06 4.53
CA ALA A 368 14.32 3.09 3.73
C ALA A 368 15.30 3.81 2.78
N GLN A 369 16.44 4.23 3.29
CA GLN A 369 17.39 5.09 2.58
C GLN A 369 18.20 4.30 1.55
N ILE A 370 18.44 3.02 1.83
CA ILE A 370 19.32 2.17 1.03
C ILE A 370 18.52 1.36 -0.02
N PHE A 371 17.20 1.24 0.15
CA PHE A 371 16.37 0.44 -0.77
C PHE A 371 16.46 0.93 -2.22
N GLY A 372 16.53 2.25 -2.46
CA GLY A 372 16.73 2.83 -3.80
C GLY A 372 17.97 2.25 -4.50
N SER A 373 19.11 2.23 -3.80
CA SER A 373 20.35 1.63 -4.31
C SER A 373 20.25 0.13 -4.57
N TYR A 374 19.42 -0.59 -3.80
CA TYR A 374 19.26 -2.04 -3.92
C TYR A 374 18.30 -2.43 -5.04
N ILE A 375 17.21 -1.68 -5.20
CA ILE A 375 16.25 -1.90 -6.28
C ILE A 375 16.83 -1.48 -7.63
N LYS A 376 17.75 -0.49 -7.65
CA LYS A 376 18.51 -0.10 -8.84
C LYS A 376 19.20 -1.28 -9.52
N PHE A 377 19.76 -2.21 -8.74
CA PHE A 377 20.33 -3.44 -9.27
C PHE A 377 19.33 -4.23 -10.12
N MET A 378 18.07 -4.37 -9.67
CA MET A 378 17.02 -5.08 -10.40
C MET A 378 16.47 -4.27 -11.58
N ILE A 379 16.34 -2.96 -11.42
CA ILE A 379 15.81 -2.05 -12.44
C ILE A 379 16.76 -1.99 -13.65
N GLU A 380 18.08 -1.96 -13.42
CA GLU A 380 19.09 -1.84 -14.47
C GLU A 380 19.64 -3.19 -14.96
N LEU A 381 18.93 -4.29 -14.70
CA LEU A 381 19.30 -5.61 -15.23
C LEU A 381 19.11 -5.63 -16.75
N ASN A 382 20.22 -5.64 -17.47
CA ASN A 382 20.22 -5.86 -18.92
C ASN A 382 19.53 -7.20 -19.27
N ALA A 383 18.71 -7.21 -20.32
CA ALA A 383 18.06 -8.43 -20.83
C ALA A 383 19.05 -9.59 -21.07
N HIS A 384 20.26 -9.29 -21.55
CA HIS A 384 21.33 -10.27 -21.72
C HIS A 384 21.76 -10.87 -20.38
N PHE A 385 21.90 -10.06 -19.33
CA PHE A 385 22.23 -10.53 -17.98
C PHE A 385 21.09 -11.37 -17.39
N VAL A 386 19.82 -10.98 -17.62
CA VAL A 386 18.65 -11.79 -17.22
C VAL A 386 18.67 -13.16 -17.92
N ASN A 387 19.09 -13.22 -19.18
CA ASN A 387 19.25 -14.48 -19.89
C ASN A 387 20.39 -15.34 -19.31
N LEU A 388 21.51 -14.72 -18.91
CA LEU A 388 22.61 -15.41 -18.21
C LEU A 388 22.13 -16.02 -16.88
N LEU A 389 21.34 -15.28 -16.10
CA LEU A 389 20.72 -15.82 -14.87
C LEU A 389 19.78 -17.00 -15.16
N ARG A 390 19.00 -16.91 -16.24
CA ARG A 390 18.11 -18.01 -16.67
C ARG A 390 18.90 -19.24 -17.10
N SER A 391 20.04 -19.06 -17.77
CA SER A 391 20.94 -20.14 -18.18
C SER A 391 21.87 -20.63 -17.08
N LYS A 392 21.75 -20.08 -15.85
CA LYS A 392 22.54 -20.46 -14.67
C LYS A 392 24.04 -20.21 -14.84
N ASP A 393 24.38 -19.15 -15.56
CA ASP A 393 25.77 -18.68 -15.68
C ASP A 393 26.37 -18.40 -14.29
N GLU A 394 27.57 -18.92 -14.04
CA GLU A 394 28.19 -18.90 -12.72
C GLU A 394 28.50 -17.48 -12.21
N PRO A 395 29.19 -16.60 -12.98
CA PRO A 395 29.36 -15.19 -12.61
C PRO A 395 28.04 -14.48 -12.32
N ALA A 396 27.02 -14.66 -13.16
CA ALA A 396 25.72 -14.03 -12.97
C ALA A 396 25.05 -14.50 -11.68
N LEU A 397 25.05 -15.81 -11.40
CA LEU A 397 24.51 -16.39 -10.17
C LEU A 397 25.27 -15.90 -8.93
N LEU A 398 26.60 -15.75 -9.01
CA LEU A 398 27.40 -15.22 -7.92
C LEU A 398 27.01 -13.78 -7.58
N MET A 399 26.96 -12.91 -8.58
CA MET A 399 26.52 -11.53 -8.41
C MET A 399 25.11 -11.44 -7.83
N PHE A 400 24.19 -12.26 -8.34
CA PHE A 400 22.82 -12.31 -7.85
C PHE A 400 22.73 -12.82 -6.42
N SER A 401 23.52 -13.83 -6.04
CA SER A 401 23.59 -14.36 -4.67
C SER A 401 24.08 -13.31 -3.66
N ILE A 402 25.04 -12.47 -4.05
CA ILE A 402 25.54 -11.35 -3.24
C ILE A 402 24.41 -10.34 -3.04
N TRP A 403 23.71 -9.97 -4.11
CA TRP A 403 22.56 -9.07 -4.03
C TRP A 403 21.45 -9.63 -3.12
N LEU A 404 21.06 -10.90 -3.29
CA LEU A 404 20.05 -11.56 -2.45
C LEU A 404 20.44 -11.54 -0.96
N ASN A 405 21.69 -11.88 -0.65
CA ASN A 405 22.19 -11.86 0.72
C ASN A 405 22.18 -10.45 1.32
N ARG A 406 22.42 -9.42 0.50
CA ARG A 406 22.28 -8.02 0.92
C ARG A 406 20.81 -7.66 1.14
N MET A 407 19.91 -8.02 0.24
CA MET A 407 18.46 -7.79 0.38
C MET A 407 17.91 -8.37 1.69
N ARG A 408 18.39 -9.53 2.14
CA ARG A 408 17.99 -10.13 3.43
C ARG A 408 18.31 -9.25 4.64
N ARG A 409 19.35 -8.42 4.56
CA ARG A 409 19.74 -7.51 5.66
C ARG A 409 18.79 -6.32 5.79
N LEU A 410 17.95 -6.05 4.80
CA LEU A 410 16.92 -5.02 4.87
C LEU A 410 15.68 -5.47 5.67
N ASP A 411 15.61 -6.76 6.01
CA ASP A 411 14.54 -7.40 6.79
C ASP A 411 13.11 -7.08 6.30
N LEU A 412 12.94 -7.13 4.98
CA LEU A 412 11.64 -6.91 4.35
C LEU A 412 10.85 -8.24 4.38
N TRP A 413 9.71 -8.25 5.06
CA TRP A 413 8.91 -9.47 5.26
C TRP A 413 8.55 -10.17 3.94
N TRP A 414 8.34 -9.41 2.87
CA TRP A 414 7.97 -9.91 1.56
C TRP A 414 9.15 -10.45 0.74
N MET A 415 10.40 -10.10 1.09
CA MET A 415 11.62 -10.52 0.38
C MET A 415 12.44 -11.56 1.13
N ASN A 416 12.48 -11.51 2.47
CA ASN A 416 13.46 -12.23 3.29
C ASN A 416 13.43 -13.75 3.03
N GLU A 417 12.24 -14.36 3.07
CA GLU A 417 12.08 -15.80 2.81
C GLU A 417 12.52 -16.20 1.40
N ARG A 418 12.10 -15.42 0.39
CA ARG A 418 12.44 -15.70 -1.01
C ARG A 418 13.95 -15.59 -1.23
N ALA A 419 14.56 -14.51 -0.76
CA ALA A 419 16.00 -14.33 -0.87
C ALA A 419 16.79 -15.43 -0.15
N GLY A 420 16.31 -15.89 1.01
CA GLY A 420 16.92 -17.02 1.72
C GLY A 420 16.85 -18.33 0.94
N SER A 421 15.66 -18.67 0.41
CA SER A 421 15.45 -19.89 -0.39
C SER A 421 16.28 -19.88 -1.67
N GLU A 422 16.33 -18.77 -2.40
CA GLU A 422 17.11 -18.67 -3.64
C GLU A 422 18.62 -18.70 -3.38
N CYS A 423 19.11 -18.05 -2.31
CA CYS A 423 20.51 -18.21 -1.90
C CYS A 423 20.87 -19.66 -1.60
N ALA A 424 20.01 -20.39 -0.89
CA ALA A 424 20.23 -21.80 -0.57
C ALA A 424 20.25 -22.67 -1.84
N ALA A 425 19.34 -22.42 -2.78
CA ALA A 425 19.29 -23.12 -4.05
C ALA A 425 20.53 -22.89 -4.93
N ILE A 426 21.05 -21.65 -4.98
CA ILE A 426 22.30 -21.33 -5.69
C ILE A 426 23.47 -22.08 -5.06
N TRP A 427 23.54 -22.12 -3.72
CA TRP A 427 24.59 -22.84 -3.01
C TRP A 427 24.54 -24.36 -3.28
N GLU A 428 23.35 -24.95 -3.26
CA GLU A 428 23.15 -26.37 -3.62
C GLU A 428 23.57 -26.67 -5.07
N PHE A 429 23.26 -25.76 -6.00
CA PHE A 429 23.63 -25.89 -7.40
C PHE A 429 25.15 -25.95 -7.59
N TRP A 430 25.91 -25.04 -6.96
CA TRP A 430 27.37 -25.09 -7.02
C TRP A 430 27.94 -26.33 -6.33
N ARG A 431 27.38 -26.73 -5.18
CA ARG A 431 27.82 -27.95 -4.48
C ARG A 431 27.67 -29.20 -5.34
N ALA A 432 26.58 -29.31 -6.10
CA ALA A 432 26.32 -30.43 -7.00
C ALA A 432 27.20 -30.44 -8.26
N GLY A 433 27.75 -29.28 -8.68
CA GLY A 433 28.67 -29.21 -9.81
C GLY A 433 30.12 -29.58 -9.48
N ILE A 434 30.48 -29.62 -8.19
CA ILE A 434 31.82 -29.96 -7.70
C ILE A 434 31.97 -31.49 -7.49
N THR A 435 30.86 -32.22 -7.38
CA THR A 435 30.78 -33.68 -7.27
C THR A 435 30.54 -34.31 -8.62
#